data_AF-A0A4Q3KUF4-F1
#
_entry.id   AF-A0A4Q3KUF4-F1
#
_cell.length_a   1.000
_cell.length_b   1.000
_cell.length_c   1.000
_cell.angle_alpha   90.00
_cell.angle_beta   90.00
_cell.angle_gamma   90.00
#
_symmetry.space_group_name_H-M   'P 1'
#
loop_
_entity.id
_entity.type
_entity.pdbx_description
1 polymer ?
#
loop_
_entity_poly.entity_id
_entity_poly.type
_entity_poly.pdbx_seq_one_letter_code
_entity_poly.pdbx_strand_id
1 'polypeptide(L)'
;MAAVSLAMAASLMGCAATPRSAATTEASGAAAPGPAEPVATAQAALATAAGVPAGRAVLKELPNGAGVEIAIQVQDMAPGLHGFHIHAHGACAAGPDAATGEVVPFGAAGGHFDPYSTRNHGSPGQSPHEAHAGEAPNIEVGADRRGQLRFTNPHVSLLPGKTSVLGRTLIVHDRADDYTSDPAGNSGGRVACGVIEPASPSMVQGRATIEGAGVFPEGIAVDARTSVAYVGSSSEGHLYRIDPQASQAQLFQLGGSPGRQAAFGMKIDANGRLWVAGGPSNTVAVVDLQNAATLAVIEGPKHGQPFLNDLALTATHAYVTDSFRPVLWRIATTAGAPAALEPWLDLRATPIRYVPNKINLNGIVASPDGRWLLAIQLSTGQLWRVDTASRAVVEVKVEGGGLANGDGLVLAGPNDLYVVRNADNELARVMLADDWTAGKVVQRLRDPRLKYPTTAAMNGQGALMVVNGQLDRQKAPPPLLPFDVLKVGLPR
;
A
#
# COMPACT_ATOMS: atom_id res chain seq x y z
N MET A 1 56.29 62.39 0.56
CA MET A 1 57.50 61.80 -0.05
C MET A 1 57.03 61.00 -1.26
N ALA A 2 56.96 61.63 -2.43
CA ALA A 2 57.91 61.45 -3.55
C ALA A 2 57.92 59.98 -4.04
N ALA A 3 57.13 59.57 -5.03
CA ALA A 3 57.08 59.89 -6.48
C ALA A 3 58.21 59.25 -7.33
N VAL A 4 57.86 59.01 -8.61
CA VAL A 4 58.65 58.58 -9.80
C VAL A 4 58.45 57.09 -10.14
N SER A 5 57.67 56.63 -11.14
CA SER A 5 57.39 56.98 -12.57
C SER A 5 58.44 56.52 -13.60
N LEU A 6 58.01 55.67 -14.56
CA LEU A 6 58.18 55.73 -16.04
C LEU A 6 57.68 54.37 -16.61
N ALA A 7 56.63 54.21 -17.43
CA ALA A 7 56.15 54.84 -18.67
C ALA A 7 56.94 54.47 -19.95
N MET A 8 56.28 53.78 -20.89
CA MET A 8 56.27 54.01 -22.36
C MET A 8 55.27 53.02 -23.00
N ALA A 9 54.12 53.45 -23.52
CA ALA A 9 53.85 54.13 -24.81
C ALA A 9 53.83 53.13 -25.99
N ALA A 10 52.65 52.78 -26.51
CA ALA A 10 52.00 53.34 -27.72
C ALA A 10 52.25 52.40 -28.93
N SER A 11 51.40 52.22 -29.95
CA SER A 11 50.50 53.17 -30.60
C SER A 11 49.65 52.45 -31.68
N LEU A 12 48.40 52.92 -31.89
CA LEU A 12 47.75 53.28 -33.18
C LEU A 12 47.49 52.14 -34.21
N MET A 13 46.49 52.11 -35.09
CA MET A 13 45.32 52.90 -35.57
C MET A 13 44.67 51.95 -36.62
N GLY A 14 43.42 52.01 -37.07
CA GLY A 14 42.35 52.99 -37.01
C GLY A 14 41.03 52.30 -37.44
N CYS A 15 39.89 52.78 -36.94
CA CYS A 15 39.01 53.76 -37.60
C CYS A 15 38.12 53.17 -38.70
N ALA A 16 36.84 52.97 -38.38
CA ALA A 16 35.73 53.54 -39.14
C ALA A 16 34.44 53.52 -38.29
N ALA A 17 33.85 54.70 -38.10
CA ALA A 17 32.53 54.91 -37.51
C ALA A 17 31.52 55.11 -38.66
N THR A 18 30.31 54.55 -38.66
CA THR A 18 29.02 55.10 -38.13
C THR A 18 27.87 54.32 -38.88
N PRO A 19 26.56 54.59 -38.70
CA PRO A 19 25.70 54.22 -37.57
C PRO A 19 24.37 53.48 -37.98
N ARG A 20 23.65 52.95 -36.97
CA ARG A 20 22.16 52.82 -36.85
C ARG A 20 21.36 52.06 -37.93
N SER A 21 20.73 50.93 -37.56
CA SER A 21 19.26 50.74 -37.54
C SER A 21 18.83 49.25 -37.56
N ALA A 22 17.66 49.04 -36.95
CA ALA A 22 16.65 48.01 -37.22
C ALA A 22 16.79 46.60 -36.60
N ALA A 23 15.81 46.35 -35.74
CA ALA A 23 15.35 45.10 -35.17
C ALA A 23 15.35 43.90 -36.14
N THR A 24 15.85 42.78 -35.64
CA THR A 24 15.45 41.44 -36.09
C THR A 24 14.74 40.76 -34.92
N THR A 25 13.43 40.54 -35.09
CA THR A 25 12.62 39.66 -34.25
C THR A 25 13.17 38.24 -34.34
N GLU A 26 13.73 37.74 -33.23
CA GLU A 26 14.02 36.31 -33.09
C GLU A 26 12.70 35.55 -33.02
N ALA A 27 12.49 34.65 -33.98
CA ALA A 27 11.40 33.69 -33.96
C ALA A 27 11.57 32.77 -32.75
N SER A 28 10.56 32.71 -31.88
CA SER A 28 10.52 31.71 -30.82
C SER A 28 10.40 30.33 -31.45
N GLY A 29 11.46 29.52 -31.31
CA GLY A 29 11.39 28.10 -31.58
C GLY A 29 10.36 27.49 -30.64
N ALA A 30 9.22 27.06 -31.19
CA ALA A 30 8.29 26.21 -30.46
C ALA A 30 9.06 24.96 -30.01
N ALA A 31 9.17 24.77 -28.70
CA ALA A 31 9.72 23.55 -28.13
C ALA A 31 8.96 22.36 -28.71
N ALA A 32 9.70 21.39 -29.27
CA ALA A 32 9.12 20.14 -29.69
C ALA A 32 8.35 19.52 -28.50
N PRO A 33 7.13 19.00 -28.70
CA PRO A 33 6.39 18.38 -27.62
C PRO A 33 7.24 17.22 -27.08
N GLY A 34 7.43 17.22 -25.75
CA GLY A 34 8.07 16.11 -25.06
C GLY A 34 7.32 14.79 -25.33
N PRO A 35 7.95 13.64 -25.07
CA PRO A 35 7.29 12.35 -25.24
C PRO A 35 5.96 12.35 -24.47
N ALA A 36 4.88 11.99 -25.17
CA ALA A 36 3.55 11.88 -24.57
C ALA A 36 3.63 10.96 -23.35
N GLU A 37 3.06 11.39 -22.22
CA GLU A 37 3.06 10.57 -21.01
C GLU A 37 2.45 9.19 -21.30
N PRO A 38 3.03 8.11 -20.77
CA PRO A 38 2.50 6.77 -20.99
C PRO A 38 1.05 6.71 -20.49
N VAL A 39 0.14 6.40 -21.41
CA VAL A 39 -1.28 6.30 -21.11
C VAL A 39 -1.52 5.12 -20.17
N ALA A 40 -2.09 5.39 -18.99
CA ALA A 40 -2.43 4.34 -18.04
C ALA A 40 -3.43 3.36 -18.66
N THR A 41 -3.16 2.07 -18.50
CA THR A 41 -4.00 0.98 -19.03
C THR A 41 -4.28 -0.04 -17.94
N ALA A 42 -5.49 -0.60 -17.98
CA ALA A 42 -5.95 -1.63 -17.05
C ALA A 42 -6.73 -2.72 -17.77
N GLN A 43 -6.96 -3.82 -17.08
CA GLN A 43 -7.69 -4.98 -17.57
C GLN A 43 -8.48 -5.63 -16.43
N ALA A 44 -9.55 -6.34 -16.78
CA ALA A 44 -10.28 -7.20 -15.86
C ALA A 44 -10.61 -8.52 -16.55
N ALA A 45 -10.18 -9.64 -15.98
CA ALA A 45 -10.66 -10.96 -16.39
C ALA A 45 -11.99 -11.22 -15.67
N LEU A 46 -13.05 -11.50 -16.43
CA LEU A 46 -14.37 -11.79 -15.86
C LEU A 46 -14.55 -13.29 -15.67
N ALA A 47 -15.12 -13.68 -14.54
CA ALA A 47 -15.48 -15.05 -14.24
C ALA A 47 -16.88 -15.14 -13.62
N THR A 48 -17.53 -16.29 -13.77
CA THR A 48 -18.77 -16.65 -13.07
C THR A 48 -18.49 -16.96 -11.59
N ALA A 49 -19.54 -17.09 -10.78
CA ALA A 49 -19.41 -17.41 -9.35
C ALA A 49 -18.74 -18.78 -9.11
N ALA A 50 -18.80 -19.67 -10.10
CA ALA A 50 -18.10 -20.95 -10.11
C ALA A 50 -16.64 -20.87 -10.57
N GLY A 51 -16.12 -19.66 -10.84
CA GLY A 51 -14.76 -19.44 -11.34
C GLY A 51 -14.56 -19.74 -12.83
N VAL A 52 -15.64 -19.96 -13.57
CA VAL A 52 -15.56 -20.23 -15.03
C VAL A 52 -15.28 -18.92 -15.77
N PRO A 53 -14.30 -18.85 -16.69
CA PRO A 53 -14.07 -17.64 -17.49
C PRO A 53 -15.32 -17.19 -18.24
N ALA A 54 -15.66 -15.91 -18.13
CA ALA A 54 -16.88 -15.31 -18.68
C ALA A 54 -16.60 -14.11 -19.60
N GLY A 55 -15.34 -13.67 -19.70
CA GLY A 55 -14.97 -12.55 -20.58
C GLY A 55 -13.71 -11.81 -20.14
N ARG A 56 -13.44 -10.68 -20.80
CA ARG A 56 -12.36 -9.76 -20.45
C ARG A 56 -12.74 -8.33 -20.80
N ALA A 57 -12.31 -7.39 -19.97
CA ALA A 57 -12.31 -5.97 -20.27
C ALA A 57 -10.89 -5.40 -20.36
N VAL A 58 -10.72 -4.38 -21.19
CA VAL A 58 -9.53 -3.53 -21.29
C VAL A 58 -9.99 -2.09 -21.08
N LEU A 59 -9.24 -1.35 -20.26
CA LEU A 59 -9.51 0.03 -19.90
C LEU A 59 -8.31 0.89 -20.26
N LYS A 60 -8.56 2.10 -20.74
CA LYS A 60 -7.52 3.05 -21.14
C LYS A 60 -7.88 4.45 -20.66
N GLU A 61 -6.98 5.07 -19.89
CA GLU A 61 -7.11 6.48 -19.51
C GLU A 61 -7.07 7.36 -20.77
N LEU A 62 -8.01 8.28 -20.91
CA LEU A 62 -8.01 9.24 -22.00
C LEU A 62 -7.25 10.52 -21.60
N PRO A 63 -6.53 11.16 -22.53
CA PRO A 63 -5.79 12.38 -22.24
C PRO A 63 -6.68 13.52 -21.69
N ASN A 64 -6.05 14.47 -21.00
CA ASN A 64 -6.69 15.71 -20.54
C ASN A 64 -7.92 15.50 -19.63
N GLY A 65 -7.97 14.38 -18.90
CA GLY A 65 -9.09 14.08 -18.00
C GLY A 65 -10.40 13.75 -18.72
N ALA A 66 -10.35 13.29 -19.97
CA ALA A 66 -11.53 12.86 -20.72
C ALA A 66 -12.16 11.54 -20.22
N GLY A 67 -11.66 11.00 -19.11
CA GLY A 67 -12.14 9.78 -18.45
C GLY A 67 -11.47 8.52 -18.95
N VAL A 68 -12.20 7.40 -18.91
CA VAL A 68 -11.69 6.07 -19.25
C VAL A 68 -12.50 5.47 -20.40
N GLU A 69 -11.80 5.04 -21.44
CA GLU A 69 -12.39 4.16 -22.45
C GLU A 69 -12.40 2.72 -21.91
N ILE A 70 -13.55 2.07 -21.96
CA ILE A 70 -13.76 0.68 -21.50
C ILE A 70 -14.23 -0.14 -22.69
N ALA A 71 -13.51 -1.22 -22.98
CA ALA A 71 -13.87 -2.20 -23.98
C ALA A 71 -13.99 -3.58 -23.31
N ILE A 72 -15.19 -4.16 -23.32
CA ILE A 72 -15.49 -5.45 -22.71
C ILE A 72 -16.01 -6.44 -23.75
N GLN A 73 -15.59 -7.69 -23.60
CA GLN A 73 -16.10 -8.83 -24.33
C GLN A 73 -16.56 -9.88 -23.33
N VAL A 74 -17.75 -10.43 -23.54
CA VAL A 74 -18.33 -11.50 -22.72
C VAL A 74 -18.60 -12.75 -23.55
N GLN A 75 -18.61 -13.90 -22.89
CA GLN A 75 -18.86 -15.19 -23.52
C GLN A 75 -19.68 -16.09 -22.61
N ASP A 76 -20.32 -17.08 -23.22
CA ASP A 76 -21.10 -18.12 -22.56
C ASP A 76 -22.23 -17.56 -21.67
N MET A 77 -22.75 -16.37 -22.00
CA MET A 77 -23.87 -15.71 -21.31
C MET A 77 -25.21 -15.96 -22.02
N ALA A 78 -26.32 -15.71 -21.33
CA ALA A 78 -27.65 -15.82 -21.94
C ALA A 78 -27.81 -14.76 -23.05
N PRO A 79 -28.50 -15.05 -24.16
CA PRO A 79 -28.82 -14.01 -25.14
C PRO A 79 -29.74 -12.92 -24.56
N GLY A 80 -29.52 -11.66 -24.93
CA GLY A 80 -30.29 -10.52 -24.45
C GLY A 80 -29.43 -9.34 -24.00
N LEU A 81 -30.08 -8.33 -23.42
CA LEU A 81 -29.42 -7.19 -22.81
C LEU A 81 -29.08 -7.48 -21.35
N HIS A 82 -27.87 -7.09 -20.94
CA HIS A 82 -27.32 -7.26 -19.60
C HIS A 82 -26.82 -5.93 -19.06
N GLY A 83 -27.27 -5.56 -17.86
CA GLY A 83 -26.77 -4.41 -17.12
C GLY A 83 -25.28 -4.59 -16.80
N PHE A 84 -24.55 -3.48 -16.81
CA PHE A 84 -23.10 -3.48 -16.63
C PHE A 84 -22.71 -2.28 -15.77
N HIS A 85 -21.95 -2.53 -14.70
CA HIS A 85 -21.59 -1.49 -13.74
C HIS A 85 -20.17 -1.64 -13.23
N ILE A 86 -19.57 -0.52 -12.85
CA ILE A 86 -18.39 -0.50 -11.97
C ILE A 86 -18.90 -0.49 -10.53
N HIS A 87 -18.50 -1.48 -9.75
CA HIS A 87 -18.86 -1.60 -8.33
C HIS A 87 -17.76 -1.05 -7.42
N ALA A 88 -18.13 -0.71 -6.19
CA ALA A 88 -17.28 0.05 -5.28
C ALA A 88 -16.06 -0.73 -4.79
N HIS A 89 -16.14 -2.05 -4.62
CA HIS A 89 -15.10 -2.84 -3.97
C HIS A 89 -14.31 -3.70 -4.94
N GLY A 90 -13.11 -4.07 -4.53
CA GLY A 90 -12.18 -4.90 -5.31
C GLY A 90 -12.34 -6.39 -5.11
N ALA A 91 -13.54 -6.92 -4.90
CA ALA A 91 -13.75 -8.33 -4.57
C ALA A 91 -14.91 -8.96 -5.34
N CYS A 92 -14.68 -10.19 -5.82
CA CYS A 92 -15.69 -10.99 -6.52
C CYS A 92 -16.20 -12.17 -5.67
N ALA A 93 -15.96 -12.17 -4.36
CA ALA A 93 -16.51 -13.20 -3.48
C ALA A 93 -18.03 -13.02 -3.30
N ALA A 94 -18.72 -14.09 -2.91
CA ALA A 94 -20.08 -13.95 -2.37
C ALA A 94 -20.05 -13.08 -1.12
N GLY A 95 -21.09 -12.29 -0.91
CA GLY A 95 -21.17 -11.37 0.22
C GLY A 95 -22.55 -10.73 0.32
N PRO A 96 -22.81 -9.94 1.37
CA PRO A 96 -24.09 -9.25 1.52
C PRO A 96 -24.29 -8.25 0.37
N ASP A 97 -25.46 -8.27 -0.25
CA ASP A 97 -25.87 -7.24 -1.18
C ASP A 97 -26.05 -5.91 -0.43
N ALA A 98 -25.62 -4.81 -1.05
CA ALA A 98 -25.64 -3.50 -0.40
C ALA A 98 -27.05 -2.97 -0.12
N ALA A 99 -28.06 -3.40 -0.88
CA ALA A 99 -29.44 -2.96 -0.71
C ALA A 99 -30.26 -3.90 0.16
N THR A 100 -30.09 -5.22 0.00
CA THR A 100 -30.93 -6.20 0.73
C THR A 100 -30.25 -6.78 1.97
N GLY A 101 -28.92 -6.74 2.04
CA GLY A 101 -28.12 -7.43 3.07
C GLY A 101 -28.05 -8.95 2.89
N GLU A 102 -28.73 -9.52 1.89
CA GLU A 102 -28.71 -10.96 1.62
C GLU A 102 -27.38 -11.37 0.98
N VAL A 103 -26.90 -12.57 1.31
CA VAL A 103 -25.67 -13.08 0.68
C VAL A 103 -25.96 -13.48 -0.76
N VAL A 104 -25.37 -12.75 -1.70
CA VAL A 104 -25.53 -12.98 -3.15
C VAL A 104 -24.18 -13.30 -3.79
N PRO A 105 -24.17 -14.00 -4.95
CA PRO A 105 -22.98 -14.07 -5.79
C PRO A 105 -22.40 -12.68 -6.06
N PHE A 106 -21.09 -12.54 -5.89
CA PHE A 106 -20.37 -11.26 -6.07
C PHE A 106 -20.82 -10.11 -5.15
N GLY A 107 -21.54 -10.37 -4.05
CA GLY A 107 -21.96 -9.33 -3.12
C GLY A 107 -20.81 -8.58 -2.47
N ALA A 108 -19.64 -9.21 -2.32
CA ALA A 108 -18.43 -8.55 -1.79
C ALA A 108 -17.94 -7.36 -2.64
N ALA A 109 -18.38 -7.26 -3.91
CA ALA A 109 -18.13 -6.11 -4.76
C ALA A 109 -18.79 -4.81 -4.23
N GLY A 110 -19.72 -4.91 -3.27
CA GLY A 110 -20.47 -3.78 -2.73
C GLY A 110 -21.51 -3.25 -3.72
N GLY A 111 -21.96 -2.01 -3.51
CA GLY A 111 -22.86 -1.30 -4.43
C GLY A 111 -22.13 -0.71 -5.64
N HIS A 112 -22.82 0.09 -6.44
CA HIS A 112 -22.22 0.80 -7.57
C HIS A 112 -21.14 1.78 -7.08
N PHE A 113 -20.16 2.05 -7.93
CA PHE A 113 -19.11 3.00 -7.62
C PHE A 113 -19.68 4.43 -7.60
N ASP A 114 -19.85 4.95 -6.39
CA ASP A 114 -20.41 6.27 -6.13
C ASP A 114 -19.45 7.13 -5.29
N PRO A 115 -18.44 7.74 -5.92
CA PRO A 115 -17.47 8.55 -5.20
C PRO A 115 -18.09 9.79 -4.53
N TYR A 116 -19.25 10.26 -4.98
CA TYR A 116 -19.90 11.46 -4.45
C TYR A 116 -21.07 11.17 -3.52
N SER A 117 -21.38 9.89 -3.27
CA SER A 117 -22.43 9.47 -2.33
C SER A 117 -23.81 10.03 -2.70
N THR A 118 -24.10 10.06 -4.00
CA THR A 118 -25.40 10.45 -4.57
C THR A 118 -26.49 9.46 -4.16
N ARG A 119 -26.14 8.17 -4.02
CA ARG A 119 -27.06 7.05 -3.74
C ARG A 119 -28.21 6.92 -4.75
N ASN A 120 -27.98 7.38 -5.96
CA ASN A 120 -28.97 7.38 -7.02
C ASN A 120 -28.42 6.64 -8.24
N HIS A 121 -29.19 5.69 -8.74
CA HIS A 121 -29.00 5.14 -10.08
C HIS A 121 -29.23 6.22 -11.15
N GLY A 122 -28.65 6.02 -12.33
CA GLY A 122 -28.84 6.97 -13.43
C GLY A 122 -28.41 6.42 -14.78
N SER A 123 -28.49 7.29 -15.78
CA SER A 123 -28.13 6.91 -17.15
C SER A 123 -26.62 7.02 -17.41
N PRO A 124 -26.06 6.25 -18.37
CA PRO A 124 -24.66 6.35 -18.73
C PRO A 124 -24.25 7.78 -19.12
N GLY A 125 -23.21 8.31 -18.47
CA GLY A 125 -22.71 9.66 -18.72
C GLY A 125 -23.39 10.79 -17.93
N GLN A 126 -24.44 10.49 -17.15
CA GLN A 126 -25.05 11.45 -16.23
C GLN A 126 -24.03 11.98 -15.22
N SER A 127 -24.24 13.20 -14.72
CA SER A 127 -23.34 13.84 -13.76
C SER A 127 -23.07 12.93 -12.54
N PRO A 128 -21.82 12.76 -12.11
CA PRO A 128 -21.48 11.91 -10.96
C PRO A 128 -21.87 12.57 -9.64
N HIS A 129 -22.38 13.80 -9.67
CA HIS A 129 -23.00 14.49 -8.54
C HIS A 129 -24.51 14.23 -8.44
N GLU A 130 -25.10 13.56 -9.43
CA GLU A 130 -26.54 13.25 -9.51
C GLU A 130 -26.81 11.74 -9.52
N ALA A 131 -25.91 10.96 -10.12
CA ALA A 131 -25.97 9.50 -10.22
C ALA A 131 -24.63 8.86 -9.84
N HIS A 132 -24.57 7.53 -9.76
CA HIS A 132 -23.30 6.84 -9.53
C HIS A 132 -22.29 7.12 -10.66
N ALA A 133 -20.99 7.21 -10.34
CA ALA A 133 -19.96 7.35 -11.38
C ALA A 133 -19.71 6.04 -12.14
N GLY A 134 -20.13 4.92 -11.57
CA GLY A 134 -19.99 3.57 -12.12
C GLY A 134 -21.04 3.16 -13.16
N GLU A 135 -21.99 4.04 -13.50
CA GLU A 135 -23.03 3.76 -14.51
C GLU A 135 -22.43 3.51 -15.90
N ALA A 136 -22.99 2.54 -16.63
CA ALA A 136 -22.51 2.17 -17.96
C ALA A 136 -23.63 1.60 -18.85
N PRO A 137 -23.44 1.61 -20.19
CA PRO A 137 -24.43 1.06 -21.10
C PRO A 137 -24.61 -0.45 -20.91
N ASN A 138 -25.82 -0.94 -21.18
CA ASN A 138 -26.11 -2.37 -21.32
C ASN A 138 -25.20 -3.04 -22.35
N ILE A 139 -24.82 -4.29 -22.08
CA ILE A 139 -24.13 -5.19 -23.02
C ILE A 139 -25.18 -6.05 -23.72
N GLU A 140 -25.17 -6.07 -25.05
CA GLU A 140 -25.99 -7.00 -25.85
C GLU A 140 -25.23 -8.30 -26.10
N VAL A 141 -25.86 -9.42 -25.74
CA VAL A 141 -25.35 -10.78 -25.96
C VAL A 141 -26.20 -11.45 -27.05
N GLY A 142 -25.53 -11.89 -28.11
CA GLY A 142 -26.15 -12.55 -29.25
C GLY A 142 -26.55 -14.00 -28.99
N ALA A 143 -27.20 -14.61 -29.98
CA ALA A 143 -27.61 -16.03 -29.94
C ALA A 143 -26.43 -17.00 -29.86
N ASP A 144 -25.23 -16.58 -30.27
CA ASP A 144 -23.96 -17.30 -30.13
C ASP A 144 -23.38 -17.22 -28.70
N ARG A 145 -24.11 -16.60 -27.76
CA ARG A 145 -23.73 -16.38 -26.36
C ARG A 145 -22.52 -15.48 -26.18
N ARG A 146 -22.25 -14.58 -27.13
CA ARG A 146 -21.15 -13.61 -27.06
C ARG A 146 -21.69 -12.19 -27.15
N GLY A 147 -21.01 -11.27 -26.49
CA GLY A 147 -21.35 -9.84 -26.49
C GLY A 147 -20.10 -8.97 -26.43
N GLN A 148 -20.17 -7.76 -26.99
CA GLN A 148 -19.09 -6.78 -26.92
C GLN A 148 -19.66 -5.39 -26.69
N LEU A 149 -18.97 -4.59 -25.88
CA LEU A 149 -19.32 -3.20 -25.63
C LEU A 149 -18.05 -2.36 -25.57
N ARG A 150 -18.09 -1.17 -26.19
CA ARG A 150 -17.04 -0.14 -26.09
C ARG A 150 -17.68 1.21 -25.83
N PHE A 151 -17.26 1.88 -24.77
CA PHE A 151 -17.77 3.21 -24.41
C PHE A 151 -16.71 4.01 -23.64
N THR A 152 -16.95 5.30 -23.47
CA THR A 152 -16.14 6.18 -22.61
C THR A 152 -16.96 6.59 -21.40
N ASN A 153 -16.40 6.44 -20.20
CA ASN A 153 -16.95 6.99 -18.97
C ASN A 153 -16.10 8.21 -18.56
N PRO A 154 -16.63 9.45 -18.68
CA PRO A 154 -15.90 10.69 -18.38
C PRO A 154 -15.72 10.94 -16.87
N HIS A 155 -16.36 10.15 -16.01
CA HIS A 155 -16.48 10.42 -14.57
C HIS A 155 -15.57 9.56 -13.70
N VAL A 156 -14.76 8.71 -14.32
CA VAL A 156 -13.84 7.78 -13.68
C VAL A 156 -12.42 7.98 -14.20
N SER A 157 -11.42 7.50 -13.46
CA SER A 157 -10.01 7.55 -13.85
C SER A 157 -9.28 6.26 -13.45
N LEU A 158 -8.21 5.93 -14.15
CA LEU A 158 -7.22 4.92 -13.75
C LEU A 158 -6.08 5.52 -12.91
N LEU A 159 -6.04 6.84 -12.74
CA LEU A 159 -5.03 7.50 -11.91
C LEU A 159 -5.46 7.51 -10.43
N PRO A 160 -4.50 7.65 -9.49
CA PRO A 160 -4.82 7.79 -8.07
C PRO A 160 -5.74 8.99 -7.83
N GLY A 161 -6.82 8.79 -7.08
CA GLY A 161 -7.76 9.86 -6.78
C GLY A 161 -9.14 9.36 -6.37
N LYS A 162 -10.02 10.32 -6.06
CA LYS A 162 -11.40 10.05 -5.60
C LYS A 162 -12.22 9.24 -6.62
N THR A 163 -12.03 9.51 -7.91
CA THR A 163 -12.72 8.87 -9.04
C THR A 163 -11.98 7.64 -9.59
N SER A 164 -10.92 7.19 -8.92
CA SER A 164 -10.13 6.06 -9.39
C SER A 164 -10.93 4.77 -9.37
N VAL A 165 -10.86 3.98 -10.46
CA VAL A 165 -11.49 2.65 -10.59
C VAL A 165 -10.49 1.50 -10.54
N LEU A 166 -9.18 1.78 -10.42
CA LEU A 166 -8.20 0.72 -10.19
C LEU A 166 -8.46 0.01 -8.86
N GLY A 167 -8.46 -1.33 -8.90
CA GLY A 167 -8.76 -2.18 -7.76
C GLY A 167 -10.24 -2.24 -7.39
N ARG A 168 -11.15 -1.73 -8.23
CA ARG A 168 -12.61 -1.96 -8.16
C ARG A 168 -13.01 -3.13 -9.05
N THR A 169 -14.30 -3.47 -9.10
CA THR A 169 -14.80 -4.55 -9.96
C THR A 169 -15.73 -4.06 -11.05
N LEU A 170 -15.68 -4.73 -12.19
CA LEU A 170 -16.72 -4.74 -13.21
C LEU A 170 -17.70 -5.87 -12.91
N ILE A 171 -19.01 -5.58 -12.94
CA ILE A 171 -20.09 -6.56 -12.78
C ILE A 171 -20.96 -6.55 -14.03
N VAL A 172 -21.29 -7.75 -14.51
CA VAL A 172 -22.36 -7.98 -15.50
C VAL A 172 -23.54 -8.60 -14.77
N HIS A 173 -24.74 -8.08 -15.01
CA HIS A 173 -25.99 -8.54 -14.39
C HIS A 173 -26.78 -9.51 -15.29
N ASP A 174 -27.79 -10.20 -14.75
CA ASP A 174 -28.59 -11.19 -15.49
C ASP A 174 -29.67 -10.62 -16.41
N ARG A 175 -30.08 -9.36 -16.19
CA ARG A 175 -31.08 -8.63 -16.98
C ARG A 175 -30.58 -7.26 -17.37
N ALA A 176 -31.33 -6.62 -18.27
CA ALA A 176 -31.08 -5.26 -18.71
C ALA A 176 -31.24 -4.26 -17.57
N ASP A 177 -30.38 -3.25 -17.59
CA ASP A 177 -30.54 -2.00 -16.85
C ASP A 177 -31.62 -1.13 -17.51
N ASP A 178 -32.64 -0.75 -16.73
CA ASP A 178 -33.73 0.16 -17.15
C ASP A 178 -33.39 1.66 -17.05
N TYR A 179 -32.22 2.00 -16.51
CA TYR A 179 -31.67 3.33 -16.28
C TYR A 179 -32.48 4.26 -15.36
N THR A 180 -33.37 3.67 -14.55
CA THR A 180 -34.31 4.44 -13.72
C THR A 180 -34.49 3.90 -12.30
N SER A 181 -34.47 2.58 -12.11
CA SER A 181 -34.86 1.97 -10.84
C SER A 181 -33.69 1.80 -9.89
N ASP A 182 -33.78 2.31 -8.66
CA ASP A 182 -32.73 2.08 -7.67
C ASP A 182 -32.65 0.62 -7.19
N PRO A 183 -31.46 0.16 -6.77
CA PRO A 183 -30.15 0.83 -6.83
C PRO A 183 -29.39 0.58 -8.15
N ALA A 184 -29.91 -0.29 -9.03
CA ALA A 184 -29.15 -0.89 -10.13
C ALA A 184 -29.98 -1.12 -11.41
N GLY A 185 -30.98 -0.27 -11.65
CA GLY A 185 -31.82 -0.28 -12.84
C GLY A 185 -32.63 -1.54 -13.05
N ASN A 186 -33.07 -2.22 -11.97
CA ASN A 186 -33.70 -3.54 -12.04
C ASN A 186 -32.90 -4.61 -12.81
N SER A 187 -31.57 -4.46 -12.92
CA SER A 187 -30.70 -5.37 -13.68
C SER A 187 -30.63 -6.80 -13.14
N GLY A 188 -31.17 -7.05 -11.93
CA GLY A 188 -31.23 -8.38 -11.32
C GLY A 188 -29.88 -8.87 -10.80
N GLY A 189 -29.71 -10.20 -10.77
CA GLY A 189 -28.58 -10.87 -10.15
C GLY A 189 -27.25 -10.60 -10.86
N ARG A 190 -26.13 -10.80 -10.16
CA ARG A 190 -24.77 -10.59 -10.68
C ARG A 190 -24.26 -11.90 -11.29
N VAL A 191 -23.92 -11.91 -12.58
CA VAL A 191 -23.57 -13.15 -13.32
C VAL A 191 -22.09 -13.29 -13.64
N ALA A 192 -21.36 -12.18 -13.74
CA ALA A 192 -19.91 -12.20 -13.90
C ALA A 192 -19.26 -11.02 -13.19
N CYS A 193 -18.05 -11.24 -12.70
CA CYS A 193 -17.25 -10.24 -12.01
C CYS A 193 -15.79 -10.29 -12.44
N GLY A 194 -15.15 -9.12 -12.56
CA GLY A 194 -13.72 -9.02 -12.77
C GLY A 194 -13.14 -7.80 -12.06
N VAL A 195 -12.02 -7.98 -11.36
CA VAL A 195 -11.31 -6.87 -10.69
C VAL A 195 -10.48 -6.12 -11.73
N ILE A 196 -10.54 -4.79 -11.70
CA ILE A 196 -9.80 -3.89 -12.56
C ILE A 196 -8.35 -3.78 -12.04
N GLU A 197 -7.41 -4.31 -12.81
CA GLU A 197 -5.98 -4.33 -12.48
C GLU A 197 -5.14 -3.65 -13.57
N PRO A 198 -3.95 -3.10 -13.25
CA PRO A 198 -3.04 -2.55 -14.27
C PRO A 198 -2.69 -3.57 -15.37
N ALA A 199 -2.60 -3.14 -16.63
CA ALA A 199 -2.35 -4.03 -17.77
C ALA A 199 -0.86 -4.38 -18.01
N SER A 200 0.07 -3.73 -17.30
CA SER A 200 1.53 -3.96 -17.45
C SER A 200 2.02 -5.16 -16.64
N PRO A 201 3.16 -5.81 -17.03
CA PRO A 201 3.80 -6.81 -16.19
C PRO A 201 4.10 -6.18 -14.84
N SER A 202 3.44 -6.70 -13.82
CA SER A 202 3.49 -6.12 -12.49
C SER A 202 4.37 -6.93 -11.57
N MET A 203 5.07 -6.22 -10.70
CA MET A 203 5.68 -6.78 -9.50
C MET A 203 4.67 -7.51 -8.62
N VAL A 204 3.38 -7.14 -8.64
CA VAL A 204 2.30 -7.79 -7.89
C VAL A 204 1.88 -9.06 -8.63
N GLN A 205 2.14 -10.20 -7.99
CA GLN A 205 1.88 -11.55 -8.48
C GLN A 205 0.55 -12.13 -7.96
N GLY A 206 -0.09 -11.44 -7.02
CA GLY A 206 -1.35 -11.86 -6.42
C GLY A 206 -1.69 -11.03 -5.19
N ARG A 207 -2.81 -11.35 -4.55
CA ARG A 207 -3.24 -10.71 -3.31
C ARG A 207 -4.16 -11.62 -2.50
N ALA A 208 -4.20 -11.39 -1.20
CA ALA A 208 -5.19 -11.95 -0.29
C ALA A 208 -6.03 -10.82 0.31
N THR A 209 -7.36 -10.90 0.19
CA THR A 209 -8.27 -9.89 0.74
C THR A 209 -8.52 -10.09 2.23
N ILE A 210 -8.78 -9.01 2.95
CA ILE A 210 -9.19 -9.01 4.36
C ILE A 210 -10.53 -8.28 4.45
N GLU A 211 -11.55 -9.02 4.87
CA GLU A 211 -12.92 -8.50 5.01
C GLU A 211 -13.07 -7.66 6.27
N GLY A 212 -13.86 -6.59 6.16
CA GLY A 212 -14.19 -5.68 7.26
C GLY A 212 -13.82 -4.22 6.96
N ALA A 213 -14.73 -3.30 7.25
CA ALA A 213 -14.52 -1.87 7.01
C ALA A 213 -13.59 -1.21 8.04
N GLY A 214 -13.45 -1.82 9.23
CA GLY A 214 -12.66 -1.32 10.34
C GLY A 214 -11.30 -2.00 10.51
N VAL A 215 -10.78 -2.75 9.53
CA VAL A 215 -9.57 -3.57 9.70
C VAL A 215 -8.29 -2.74 9.84
N PHE A 216 -8.02 -1.81 8.91
CA PHE A 216 -6.76 -1.02 8.86
C PHE A 216 -5.51 -1.85 9.22
N PRO A 217 -5.18 -2.85 8.38
CA PRO A 217 -4.11 -3.79 8.69
C PRO A 217 -2.77 -3.05 8.76
N GLU A 218 -1.94 -3.39 9.72
CA GLU A 218 -0.71 -2.65 9.99
C GLU A 218 0.49 -3.59 10.00
N GLY A 219 0.53 -4.55 10.92
CA GLY A 219 1.60 -5.52 11.06
C GLY A 219 1.42 -6.78 10.22
N ILE A 220 2.52 -7.38 9.77
CA ILE A 220 2.55 -8.74 9.21
C ILE A 220 3.74 -9.56 9.72
N ALA A 221 3.53 -10.86 9.92
CA ALA A 221 4.59 -11.82 10.15
C ALA A 221 4.30 -13.12 9.39
N VAL A 222 5.33 -13.77 8.86
CA VAL A 222 5.19 -15.06 8.17
C VAL A 222 5.90 -16.13 8.99
N ASP A 223 5.20 -17.23 9.27
CA ASP A 223 5.81 -18.39 9.94
C ASP A 223 6.70 -19.11 8.94
N ALA A 224 8.02 -19.07 9.16
CA ALA A 224 9.00 -19.70 8.28
C ALA A 224 8.82 -21.23 8.15
N ARG A 225 8.14 -21.89 9.09
CA ARG A 225 7.93 -23.35 9.11
C ARG A 225 6.79 -23.78 8.19
N THR A 226 5.76 -22.94 8.08
CA THR A 226 4.49 -23.28 7.40
C THR A 226 4.21 -22.36 6.21
N SER A 227 4.93 -21.25 6.08
CA SER A 227 4.67 -20.15 5.16
C SER A 227 3.29 -19.47 5.35
N VAL A 228 2.60 -19.72 6.46
CA VAL A 228 1.35 -19.01 6.81
C VAL A 228 1.70 -17.60 7.26
N ALA A 229 1.00 -16.60 6.72
CA ALA A 229 1.14 -15.22 7.14
C ALA A 229 0.06 -14.85 8.17
N TYR A 230 0.42 -13.97 9.10
CA TYR A 230 -0.47 -13.40 10.09
C TYR A 230 -0.45 -11.89 9.95
N VAL A 231 -1.62 -11.26 9.97
CA VAL A 231 -1.79 -9.81 9.76
C VAL A 231 -2.57 -9.23 10.93
N GLY A 232 -2.10 -8.10 11.47
CA GLY A 232 -2.73 -7.41 12.61
C GLY A 232 -3.55 -6.21 12.18
N SER A 233 -4.69 -6.00 12.84
CA SER A 233 -5.52 -4.80 12.71
C SER A 233 -5.11 -3.73 13.74
N SER A 234 -4.75 -2.53 13.27
CA SER A 234 -4.38 -1.41 14.14
C SER A 234 -5.56 -0.78 14.88
N SER A 235 -6.78 -0.95 14.39
CA SER A 235 -8.01 -0.31 14.87
C SER A 235 -8.86 -1.23 15.75
N GLU A 236 -8.92 -2.52 15.42
CA GLU A 236 -9.79 -3.48 16.09
C GLU A 236 -9.00 -4.57 16.83
N GLY A 237 -7.66 -4.61 16.68
CA GLY A 237 -6.79 -5.60 17.35
C GLY A 237 -6.99 -7.04 16.88
N HIS A 238 -7.71 -7.25 15.79
CA HIS A 238 -7.90 -8.58 15.19
C HIS A 238 -6.58 -9.11 14.62
N LEU A 239 -6.42 -10.43 14.68
CA LEU A 239 -5.38 -11.16 13.96
C LEU A 239 -6.03 -11.98 12.87
N TYR A 240 -5.53 -11.88 11.65
CA TYR A 240 -5.95 -12.67 10.51
C TYR A 240 -4.84 -13.62 10.10
N ARG A 241 -5.17 -14.80 9.58
CA ARG A 241 -4.24 -15.71 8.93
C ARG A 241 -4.47 -15.78 7.43
N ILE A 242 -3.40 -15.91 6.66
CA ILE A 242 -3.41 -16.11 5.21
C ILE A 242 -2.57 -17.35 4.93
N ASP A 243 -3.23 -18.43 4.51
CA ASP A 243 -2.54 -19.65 4.07
C ASP A 243 -1.82 -19.38 2.72
N PRO A 244 -0.70 -20.05 2.39
CA PRO A 244 0.21 -19.66 1.28
C PRO A 244 -0.41 -19.46 -0.12
N GLN A 245 -1.58 -20.06 -0.38
CA GLN A 245 -2.31 -19.97 -1.66
C GLN A 245 -3.71 -19.37 -1.51
N ALA A 246 -4.07 -18.91 -0.32
CA ALA A 246 -5.39 -18.34 -0.06
C ALA A 246 -5.50 -16.95 -0.72
N SER A 247 -6.60 -16.71 -1.42
CA SER A 247 -6.98 -15.40 -1.95
C SER A 247 -7.76 -14.55 -0.93
N GLN A 248 -8.07 -15.11 0.24
CA GLN A 248 -8.83 -14.46 1.32
C GLN A 248 -8.24 -14.85 2.67
N ALA A 249 -8.06 -13.85 3.54
CA ALA A 249 -7.63 -14.04 4.92
C ALA A 249 -8.78 -14.56 5.78
N GLN A 250 -8.44 -15.34 6.79
CA GLN A 250 -9.39 -15.85 7.78
C GLN A 250 -9.10 -15.22 9.14
N LEU A 251 -10.15 -14.87 9.88
CA LEU A 251 -9.98 -14.42 11.27
C LEU A 251 -9.31 -15.53 12.09
N PHE A 252 -8.17 -15.21 12.70
CA PHE A 252 -7.41 -16.11 13.55
C PHE A 252 -7.71 -15.88 15.03
N GLN A 253 -7.79 -14.61 15.45
CA GLN A 253 -8.12 -14.25 16.82
C GLN A 253 -8.79 -12.87 16.87
N LEU A 254 -9.94 -12.78 17.55
CA LEU A 254 -10.63 -11.51 17.76
C LEU A 254 -9.77 -10.55 18.60
N GLY A 255 -9.79 -9.27 18.27
CA GLY A 255 -9.29 -8.24 19.17
C GLY A 255 -10.13 -8.12 20.44
N GLY A 256 -9.62 -7.34 21.39
CA GLY A 256 -10.14 -7.36 22.77
C GLY A 256 -9.67 -8.57 23.58
N SER A 257 -8.98 -9.53 22.96
CA SER A 257 -8.18 -10.54 23.67
C SER A 257 -7.14 -9.87 24.58
N PRO A 258 -6.68 -10.53 25.66
CA PRO A 258 -5.76 -9.95 26.62
C PRO A 258 -4.57 -9.25 25.95
N GLY A 259 -4.35 -7.98 26.30
CA GLY A 259 -3.24 -7.17 25.79
C GLY A 259 -3.35 -6.70 24.33
N ARG A 260 -4.46 -6.94 23.63
CA ARG A 260 -4.61 -6.65 22.19
C ARG A 260 -5.90 -5.90 21.86
N GLN A 261 -5.92 -4.61 22.17
CA GLN A 261 -6.92 -3.66 21.65
C GLN A 261 -6.56 -3.15 20.25
N ALA A 262 -5.27 -3.19 19.92
CA ALA A 262 -4.72 -2.92 18.61
C ALA A 262 -3.54 -3.88 18.34
N ALA A 263 -3.24 -4.14 17.07
CA ALA A 263 -2.13 -4.97 16.63
C ALA A 263 -1.31 -4.22 15.57
N PHE A 264 -0.09 -3.83 15.96
CA PHE A 264 0.88 -3.14 15.11
C PHE A 264 1.98 -4.12 14.68
N GLY A 265 3.24 -3.70 14.73
CA GLY A 265 4.38 -4.52 14.31
C GLY A 265 4.45 -5.85 15.04
N MET A 266 4.80 -6.88 14.28
CA MET A 266 4.75 -8.26 14.73
C MET A 266 5.88 -9.10 14.15
N LYS A 267 6.28 -10.14 14.89
CA LYS A 267 7.26 -11.15 14.45
C LYS A 267 6.92 -12.51 15.06
N ILE A 268 7.29 -13.57 14.37
CA ILE A 268 7.11 -14.94 14.82
C ILE A 268 8.47 -15.48 15.26
N ASP A 269 8.53 -16.06 16.45
CA ASP A 269 9.75 -16.73 16.94
C ASP A 269 9.82 -18.19 16.49
N ALA A 270 10.98 -18.81 16.69
CA ALA A 270 11.25 -20.20 16.30
C ALA A 270 10.33 -21.23 16.99
N ASN A 271 9.69 -20.86 18.10
CA ASN A 271 8.78 -21.73 18.85
C ASN A 271 7.34 -21.64 18.33
N GLY A 272 7.07 -20.83 17.30
CA GLY A 272 5.73 -20.62 16.79
C GLY A 272 4.87 -19.71 17.67
N ARG A 273 5.50 -18.76 18.36
CA ARG A 273 4.79 -17.71 19.08
C ARG A 273 4.83 -16.42 18.26
N LEU A 274 3.67 -15.79 18.09
CA LEU A 274 3.51 -14.49 17.46
C LEU A 274 3.61 -13.39 18.53
N TRP A 275 4.61 -12.52 18.39
CA TRP A 275 4.80 -11.34 19.21
C TRP A 275 4.16 -10.15 18.52
N VAL A 276 3.29 -9.43 19.22
CA VAL A 276 2.48 -8.34 18.66
C VAL A 276 2.64 -7.10 19.51
N ALA A 277 3.16 -6.02 18.92
CA ALA A 277 3.20 -4.71 19.54
C ALA A 277 1.79 -4.10 19.56
N GLY A 278 1.39 -3.54 20.71
CA GLY A 278 0.05 -3.02 20.94
C GLY A 278 -0.14 -1.54 20.61
N GLY A 279 0.90 -0.86 20.12
CA GLY A 279 0.88 0.58 19.81
C GLY A 279 0.49 1.41 21.03
N PRO A 280 -0.63 2.16 20.97
CA PRO A 280 -1.12 2.98 22.07
C PRO A 280 -1.59 2.16 23.27
N SER A 281 -1.87 0.86 23.09
CA SER A 281 -2.20 -0.05 24.20
C SER A 281 -1.02 -0.24 25.16
N ASN A 282 0.20 0.13 24.73
CA ASN A 282 1.42 0.03 25.53
C ASN A 282 1.70 -1.40 26.03
N THR A 283 1.39 -2.38 25.19
CA THR A 283 1.57 -3.80 25.47
C THR A 283 2.39 -4.46 24.38
N VAL A 284 3.02 -5.58 24.71
CA VAL A 284 3.42 -6.60 23.74
C VAL A 284 2.67 -7.88 24.11
N ALA A 285 1.83 -8.38 23.22
CA ALA A 285 1.14 -9.65 23.41
C ALA A 285 1.93 -10.79 22.75
N VAL A 286 1.96 -11.96 23.39
CA VAL A 286 2.55 -13.18 22.83
C VAL A 286 1.45 -14.20 22.63
N VAL A 287 1.24 -14.63 21.39
CA VAL A 287 0.13 -15.52 20.99
C VAL A 287 0.69 -16.85 20.48
N ASP A 288 0.13 -17.95 20.93
CA ASP A 288 0.43 -19.29 20.42
C ASP A 288 -0.26 -19.50 19.07
N LEU A 289 0.52 -19.81 18.02
CA LEU A 289 -0.02 -20.02 16.69
C LEU A 289 -0.83 -21.32 16.54
N GLN A 290 -0.67 -22.29 17.44
CA GLN A 290 -1.36 -23.59 17.34
C GLN A 290 -2.82 -23.52 17.80
N ASN A 291 -3.10 -22.76 18.85
CA ASN A 291 -4.40 -22.72 19.51
C ASN A 291 -4.96 -21.30 19.68
N ALA A 292 -4.27 -20.28 19.15
CA ALA A 292 -4.61 -18.86 19.26
C ALA A 292 -4.70 -18.33 20.70
N ALA A 293 -4.12 -19.00 21.70
CA ALA A 293 -4.12 -18.52 23.07
C ALA A 293 -3.12 -17.37 23.26
N THR A 294 -3.52 -16.32 23.97
CA THR A 294 -2.57 -15.32 24.46
C THR A 294 -1.77 -15.92 25.62
N LEU A 295 -0.49 -16.21 25.37
CA LEU A 295 0.44 -16.79 26.34
C LEU A 295 0.94 -15.76 27.36
N ALA A 296 1.11 -14.51 26.94
CA ALA A 296 1.59 -13.44 27.80
C ALA A 296 1.15 -12.06 27.30
N VAL A 297 1.05 -11.12 28.25
CA VAL A 297 0.89 -9.69 28.00
C VAL A 297 1.99 -8.97 28.78
N ILE A 298 2.96 -8.43 28.06
CA ILE A 298 4.00 -7.60 28.66
C ILE A 298 3.53 -6.14 28.61
N GLU A 299 3.26 -5.55 29.78
CA GLU A 299 2.90 -4.14 29.89
C GLU A 299 4.13 -3.24 29.88
N GLY A 300 4.06 -2.16 29.11
CA GLY A 300 5.00 -1.06 29.21
C GLY A 300 4.70 -0.14 30.39
N PRO A 301 5.64 0.72 30.78
CA PRO A 301 5.43 1.65 31.89
C PRO A 301 4.32 2.66 31.59
N LYS A 302 3.55 3.04 32.62
CA LYS A 302 2.31 3.85 32.52
C LYS A 302 2.51 5.36 32.37
N HIS A 303 3.75 5.84 32.31
CA HIS A 303 4.04 7.27 32.22
C HIS A 303 4.34 7.72 30.78
N GLY A 304 4.09 9.01 30.52
CA GLY A 304 4.24 9.61 29.19
C GLY A 304 3.14 9.17 28.23
N GLN A 305 3.35 9.42 26.94
CA GLN A 305 2.49 8.95 25.86
C GLN A 305 3.15 7.74 25.20
N PRO A 306 2.76 6.50 25.53
CA PRO A 306 3.37 5.32 24.95
C PRO A 306 2.90 5.06 23.52
N PHE A 307 3.78 4.53 22.70
CA PHE A 307 3.39 3.90 21.43
C PHE A 307 4.41 2.82 21.05
N LEU A 308 4.22 1.60 21.55
CA LEU A 308 5.08 0.46 21.20
C LEU A 308 4.76 0.02 19.78
N ASN A 309 5.59 0.38 18.80
CA ASN A 309 5.20 0.36 17.39
C ASN A 309 5.57 -0.94 16.69
N ASP A 310 6.86 -1.23 16.56
CA ASP A 310 7.36 -2.45 15.90
C ASP A 310 8.38 -3.15 16.78
N LEU A 311 8.68 -4.40 16.42
CA LEU A 311 9.65 -5.22 17.11
C LEU A 311 10.49 -6.07 16.16
N ALA A 312 11.74 -6.31 16.57
CA ALA A 312 12.65 -7.24 15.94
C ALA A 312 13.06 -8.32 16.94
N LEU A 313 13.14 -9.57 16.46
CA LEU A 313 13.56 -10.71 17.28
C LEU A 313 15.03 -11.04 16.99
N THR A 314 15.76 -11.29 18.06
CA THR A 314 17.06 -11.97 18.07
C THR A 314 16.91 -13.30 18.80
N ALA A 315 17.98 -14.11 18.85
CA ALA A 315 17.97 -15.39 19.54
C ALA A 315 17.59 -15.29 21.03
N THR A 316 17.85 -14.14 21.67
CA THR A 316 17.70 -13.98 23.13
C THR A 316 16.74 -12.87 23.54
N HIS A 317 16.44 -11.93 22.65
CA HIS A 317 15.62 -10.76 22.97
C HIS A 317 14.72 -10.34 21.81
N ALA A 318 13.55 -9.79 22.16
CA ALA A 318 12.77 -8.90 21.31
C ALA A 318 13.17 -7.46 21.61
N TYR A 319 13.45 -6.65 20.59
CA TYR A 319 13.69 -5.21 20.70
C TYR A 319 12.49 -4.47 20.15
N VAL A 320 11.98 -3.49 20.90
CA VAL A 320 10.68 -2.85 20.61
C VAL A 320 10.86 -1.34 20.51
N THR A 321 10.49 -0.78 19.37
CA THR A 321 10.52 0.67 19.16
C THR A 321 9.36 1.34 19.89
N ASP A 322 9.61 2.54 20.43
CA ASP A 322 8.56 3.42 20.89
C ASP A 322 8.55 4.70 20.07
N SER A 323 7.43 4.99 19.41
CA SER A 323 7.37 6.11 18.46
C SER A 323 7.28 7.48 19.10
N PHE A 324 6.98 7.57 20.40
CA PHE A 324 6.83 8.84 21.11
C PHE A 324 7.81 8.99 22.28
N ARG A 325 8.12 7.91 23.00
CA ARG A 325 9.12 7.92 24.06
C ARG A 325 10.49 7.63 23.46
N PRO A 326 11.52 8.46 23.71
CA PRO A 326 12.85 8.28 23.13
C PRO A 326 13.63 7.17 23.86
N VAL A 327 13.14 5.94 23.75
CA VAL A 327 13.71 4.74 24.35
C VAL A 327 13.48 3.56 23.41
N LEU A 328 14.52 2.75 23.24
CA LEU A 328 14.39 1.43 22.63
C LEU A 328 14.29 0.41 23.76
N TRP A 329 13.19 -0.32 23.78
CA TRP A 329 12.91 -1.32 24.79
C TRP A 329 13.42 -2.69 24.38
N ARG A 330 13.55 -3.60 25.34
CA ARG A 330 13.74 -5.03 25.04
C ARG A 330 13.00 -5.95 26.00
N ILE A 331 12.82 -7.20 25.57
CA ILE A 331 12.18 -8.28 26.32
C ILE A 331 13.02 -9.54 26.11
N ALA A 332 13.42 -10.25 27.16
CA ALA A 332 14.09 -11.54 27.02
C ALA A 332 13.13 -12.59 26.46
N THR A 333 13.59 -13.39 25.47
CA THR A 333 12.76 -14.38 24.74
C THR A 333 13.00 -15.83 25.19
N THR A 334 13.89 -16.04 26.17
CA THR A 334 14.32 -17.37 26.67
C THR A 334 13.16 -18.27 27.09
N ALA A 335 13.39 -19.59 27.10
CA ALA A 335 12.37 -20.61 27.38
C ALA A 335 11.65 -20.36 28.72
N GLY A 336 10.34 -20.07 28.64
CA GLY A 336 9.50 -19.67 29.76
C GLY A 336 8.54 -18.54 29.39
N ALA A 337 7.98 -17.87 30.41
CA ALA A 337 7.21 -16.65 30.24
C ALA A 337 8.14 -15.49 29.80
N PRO A 338 7.72 -14.64 28.86
CA PRO A 338 8.46 -13.43 28.52
C PRO A 338 8.78 -12.59 29.76
N ALA A 339 9.98 -12.02 29.80
CA ALA A 339 10.37 -11.10 30.86
C ALA A 339 9.59 -9.77 30.77
N ALA A 340 9.74 -8.92 31.78
CA ALA A 340 9.21 -7.56 31.75
C ALA A 340 9.88 -6.72 30.65
N LEU A 341 9.21 -5.64 30.23
CA LEU A 341 9.75 -4.67 29.28
C LEU A 341 10.86 -3.84 29.93
N GLU A 342 12.09 -3.97 29.43
CA GLU A 342 13.27 -3.27 29.96
C GLU A 342 13.61 -2.02 29.12
N PRO A 343 13.87 -0.85 29.74
CA PRO A 343 14.37 0.33 29.03
C PRO A 343 15.84 0.13 28.65
N TRP A 344 16.08 -0.51 27.51
CA TRP A 344 17.41 -0.97 27.14
C TRP A 344 18.35 0.15 26.70
N LEU A 345 17.85 1.10 25.91
CA LEU A 345 18.64 2.21 25.39
C LEU A 345 17.86 3.51 25.46
N ASP A 346 18.36 4.48 26.25
CA ASP A 346 17.86 5.84 26.26
C ASP A 346 18.34 6.59 25.01
N LEU A 347 17.42 6.85 24.07
CA LEU A 347 17.77 7.45 22.78
C LEU A 347 18.16 8.92 22.92
N ARG A 348 17.83 9.59 24.03
CA ARG A 348 18.26 10.97 24.31
C ARG A 348 19.77 11.07 24.49
N ALA A 349 20.40 9.97 24.92
CA ALA A 349 21.85 9.87 25.07
C ALA A 349 22.56 9.44 23.77
N THR A 350 21.84 9.32 22.65
CA THR A 350 22.37 8.92 21.35
C THR A 350 22.30 10.11 20.37
N PRO A 351 22.77 9.98 19.12
CA PRO A 351 22.55 11.01 18.10
C PRO A 351 21.09 11.14 17.61
N ILE A 352 20.22 10.18 17.89
CA ILE A 352 18.81 10.20 17.44
C ILE A 352 18.07 11.36 18.09
N ARG A 353 17.28 12.11 17.31
CA ARG A 353 16.48 13.24 17.79
C ARG A 353 15.02 13.02 17.42
N TYR A 354 14.18 12.79 18.42
CA TYR A 354 12.74 12.65 18.22
C TYR A 354 12.13 14.00 17.87
N VAL A 355 11.31 14.02 16.83
CA VAL A 355 10.46 15.15 16.48
C VAL A 355 9.21 15.08 17.35
N PRO A 356 8.92 16.11 18.18
CA PRO A 356 7.76 16.10 19.06
C PRO A 356 6.44 15.92 18.30
N ASN A 357 5.50 15.16 18.88
CA ASN A 357 4.16 14.90 18.34
C ASN A 357 4.15 14.27 16.93
N LYS A 358 5.23 13.61 16.53
CA LYS A 358 5.34 12.82 15.29
C LYS A 358 5.69 11.38 15.64
N ILE A 359 5.34 10.45 14.75
CA ILE A 359 5.82 9.07 14.83
C ILE A 359 7.32 9.06 14.50
N ASN A 360 8.16 8.68 15.47
CA ASN A 360 9.62 8.66 15.32
C ASN A 360 10.13 7.27 14.95
N LEU A 361 10.97 6.62 15.78
CA LEU A 361 11.39 5.26 15.48
C LEU A 361 10.15 4.37 15.33
N ASN A 362 10.13 3.67 14.21
CA ASN A 362 9.00 2.87 13.77
C ASN A 362 9.49 1.47 13.41
N GLY A 363 9.56 1.11 12.13
CA GLY A 363 9.97 -0.21 11.71
C GLY A 363 11.39 -0.57 12.14
N ILE A 364 11.57 -1.82 12.53
CA ILE A 364 12.86 -2.32 13.03
C ILE A 364 13.12 -3.75 12.53
N VAL A 365 14.37 -4.02 12.14
CA VAL A 365 14.87 -5.36 11.81
C VAL A 365 16.17 -5.65 12.56
N ALA A 366 16.46 -6.93 12.74
CA ALA A 366 17.73 -7.40 13.30
C ALA A 366 18.56 -8.08 12.20
N SER A 367 19.89 -7.95 12.28
CA SER A 367 20.79 -8.75 11.47
C SER A 367 20.62 -10.24 11.79
N PRO A 368 20.94 -11.16 10.86
CA PRO A 368 20.76 -12.60 11.10
C PRO A 368 21.47 -13.14 12.35
N ASP A 369 22.62 -12.56 12.70
CA ASP A 369 23.39 -12.89 13.91
C ASP A 369 22.92 -12.13 15.17
N GLY A 370 21.94 -11.22 15.04
CA GLY A 370 21.41 -10.38 16.11
C GLY A 370 22.37 -9.32 16.62
N ARG A 371 23.51 -9.09 15.96
CA ARG A 371 24.51 -8.10 16.36
C ARG A 371 24.04 -6.67 16.12
N TRP A 372 23.29 -6.43 15.06
CA TRP A 372 22.81 -5.10 14.69
C TRP A 372 21.30 -5.07 14.63
N LEU A 373 20.76 -3.95 15.10
CA LEU A 373 19.41 -3.53 14.81
C LEU A 373 19.47 -2.40 13.78
N LEU A 374 18.51 -2.38 12.89
CA LEU A 374 18.29 -1.26 11.98
C LEU A 374 16.86 -0.76 12.19
N ALA A 375 16.72 0.52 12.51
CA ALA A 375 15.42 1.15 12.74
C ALA A 375 15.25 2.39 11.87
N ILE A 376 14.08 2.56 11.26
CA ILE A 376 13.72 3.75 10.51
C ILE A 376 13.00 4.74 11.41
N GLN A 377 13.34 6.01 11.29
CA GLN A 377 12.61 7.11 11.91
C GLN A 377 11.63 7.70 10.90
N LEU A 378 10.34 7.39 11.02
CA LEU A 378 9.32 7.76 10.03
C LEU A 378 9.29 9.28 9.79
N SER A 379 9.39 10.07 10.86
CA SER A 379 9.33 11.54 10.83
C SER A 379 10.47 12.21 10.06
N THR A 380 11.62 11.56 9.89
CA THR A 380 12.81 12.14 9.22
C THR A 380 13.28 11.33 8.02
N GLY A 381 12.87 10.06 7.91
CA GLY A 381 13.40 9.11 6.93
C GLY A 381 14.82 8.63 7.22
N GLN A 382 15.37 8.91 8.41
CA GLN A 382 16.72 8.46 8.77
C GLN A 382 16.72 7.00 9.22
N LEU A 383 17.68 6.23 8.71
CA LEU A 383 17.96 4.88 9.17
C LEU A 383 19.04 4.91 10.25
N TRP A 384 18.81 4.17 11.32
CA TRP A 384 19.71 4.11 12.47
C TRP A 384 20.13 2.68 12.75
N ARG A 385 21.45 2.44 12.72
CA ARG A 385 22.05 1.18 13.15
C ARG A 385 22.38 1.25 14.63
N VAL A 386 21.97 0.23 15.38
CA VAL A 386 22.29 0.07 16.80
C VAL A 386 23.02 -1.26 17.00
N ASP A 387 24.21 -1.23 17.58
CA ASP A 387 24.96 -2.43 17.96
C ASP A 387 24.42 -3.00 19.29
N THR A 388 24.01 -4.27 19.31
CA THR A 388 23.31 -4.86 20.46
C THR A 388 24.23 -5.16 21.65
N ALA A 389 25.56 -5.24 21.42
CA ALA A 389 26.53 -5.49 22.48
C ALA A 389 26.98 -4.19 23.13
N SER A 390 27.42 -3.22 22.31
CA SER A 390 28.01 -1.95 22.75
C SER A 390 26.99 -0.83 22.93
N ARG A 391 25.78 -0.97 22.36
CA ARG A 391 24.75 0.08 22.25
C ARG A 391 25.18 1.30 21.44
N ALA A 392 26.24 1.17 20.65
CA ALA A 392 26.68 2.23 19.74
C ALA A 392 25.59 2.48 18.68
N VAL A 393 25.26 3.76 18.47
CA VAL A 393 24.25 4.20 17.51
C VAL A 393 24.92 5.02 16.42
N VAL A 394 24.69 4.63 15.17
CA VAL A 394 25.23 5.31 13.99
C VAL A 394 24.11 5.53 12.98
N GLU A 395 24.04 6.73 12.41
CA GLU A 395 23.17 7.00 11.27
C GLU A 395 23.68 6.23 10.05
N VAL A 396 22.80 5.50 9.38
CA VAL A 396 23.13 4.81 8.14
C VAL A 396 23.07 5.84 7.01
N LYS A 397 24.23 6.09 6.38
CA LYS A 397 24.30 7.03 5.26
C LYS A 397 23.69 6.41 4.01
N VAL A 398 22.55 6.92 3.56
CA VAL A 398 21.84 6.39 2.39
C VAL A 398 22.03 7.30 1.18
N GLU A 399 22.61 6.75 0.11
CA GLU A 399 22.71 7.37 -1.21
C GLU A 399 21.54 6.97 -2.13
N GLY A 400 21.32 7.69 -3.23
CA GLY A 400 20.25 7.35 -4.21
C GLY A 400 18.85 7.87 -3.84
N GLY A 401 18.79 8.80 -2.90
CA GLY A 401 17.56 9.50 -2.48
C GLY A 401 17.09 9.10 -1.08
N GLY A 402 16.25 9.95 -0.48
CA GLY A 402 15.78 9.77 0.89
C GLY A 402 14.77 8.63 1.08
N LEU A 403 14.49 8.35 2.36
CA LEU A 403 13.55 7.33 2.84
C LEU A 403 12.45 7.96 3.72
N ALA A 404 12.10 9.23 3.48
CA ALA A 404 11.00 9.88 4.18
C ALA A 404 9.71 9.06 4.07
N ASN A 405 8.89 9.09 5.11
CA ASN A 405 7.68 8.26 5.26
C ASN A 405 7.96 6.74 5.30
N GLY A 406 9.21 6.35 5.59
CA GLY A 406 9.58 4.96 5.81
C GLY A 406 8.94 4.40 7.09
N ASP A 407 8.34 3.22 6.96
CA ASP A 407 7.51 2.58 7.97
C ASP A 407 8.07 1.18 8.28
N GLY A 408 7.45 0.11 7.78
CA GLY A 408 8.00 -1.24 7.89
C GLY A 408 9.35 -1.45 7.18
N LEU A 409 10.20 -2.25 7.81
CA LEU A 409 11.49 -2.69 7.28
C LEU A 409 11.49 -4.21 7.06
N VAL A 410 12.04 -4.66 5.93
CA VAL A 410 12.14 -6.10 5.61
C VAL A 410 13.50 -6.43 5.03
N LEU A 411 14.15 -7.47 5.54
CA LEU A 411 15.36 -8.03 4.94
C LEU A 411 14.98 -9.16 3.98
N ALA A 412 15.32 -8.99 2.70
CA ALA A 412 15.26 -10.06 1.68
C ALA A 412 16.58 -10.85 1.59
N GLY A 413 17.62 -10.37 2.27
CA GLY A 413 18.93 -10.98 2.42
C GLY A 413 19.75 -10.21 3.46
N PRO A 414 21.00 -10.61 3.75
CA PRO A 414 21.82 -9.99 4.81
C PRO A 414 22.00 -8.48 4.66
N ASN A 415 22.08 -8.00 3.41
CA ASN A 415 22.30 -6.60 3.07
C ASN A 415 21.20 -6.03 2.16
N ASP A 416 20.16 -6.80 1.85
CA ASP A 416 19.11 -6.40 0.92
C ASP A 416 17.87 -5.98 1.71
N LEU A 417 17.74 -4.68 1.94
CA LEU A 417 16.69 -4.09 2.75
C LEU A 417 15.60 -3.51 1.85
N TYR A 418 14.35 -3.80 2.18
CA TYR A 418 13.19 -3.10 1.65
C TYR A 418 12.60 -2.20 2.73
N VAL A 419 12.42 -0.93 2.37
CA VAL A 419 11.75 0.07 3.20
C VAL A 419 10.38 0.33 2.59
N VAL A 420 9.32 0.03 3.35
CA VAL A 420 7.95 0.36 2.95
C VAL A 420 7.72 1.84 3.22
N ARG A 421 7.33 2.59 2.20
CA ARG A 421 7.11 4.04 2.29
C ARG A 421 5.63 4.35 2.09
N ASN A 422 4.94 4.61 3.19
CA ASN A 422 3.48 4.61 3.25
C ASN A 422 2.85 5.69 2.37
N ALA A 423 3.08 6.97 2.66
CA ALA A 423 2.53 8.09 1.91
C ALA A 423 3.03 8.17 0.45
N ASP A 424 4.14 7.51 0.14
CA ASP A 424 4.72 7.45 -1.21
C ASP A 424 4.18 6.28 -2.05
N ASN A 425 3.40 5.35 -1.46
CA ASN A 425 2.91 4.12 -2.11
C ASN A 425 4.05 3.34 -2.80
N GLU A 426 5.15 3.14 -2.08
CA GLU A 426 6.41 2.67 -2.66
C GLU A 426 7.13 1.67 -1.74
N LEU A 427 7.85 0.72 -2.34
CA LEU A 427 8.90 -0.05 -1.66
C LEU A 427 10.26 0.42 -2.18
N ALA A 428 11.11 0.97 -1.30
CA ALA A 428 12.48 1.34 -1.65
C ALA A 428 13.42 0.19 -1.29
N ARG A 429 14.12 -0.36 -2.29
CA ARG A 429 15.17 -1.36 -2.10
C ARG A 429 16.50 -0.67 -1.85
N VAL A 430 17.08 -0.92 -0.69
CA VAL A 430 18.34 -0.37 -0.22
C VAL A 430 19.35 -1.51 -0.09
N MET A 431 20.44 -1.42 -0.85
CA MET A 431 21.58 -2.31 -0.66
C MET A 431 22.48 -1.72 0.42
N LEU A 432 22.58 -2.41 1.56
CA LEU A 432 23.41 -2.03 2.69
C LEU A 432 24.87 -2.41 2.47
N ALA A 433 25.80 -1.64 3.05
CA ALA A 433 27.17 -2.09 3.25
C ALA A 433 27.21 -3.26 4.26
N ASP A 434 28.27 -4.08 4.24
CA ASP A 434 28.39 -5.27 5.09
C ASP A 434 28.30 -4.98 6.59
N ASP A 435 28.69 -3.78 7.01
CA ASP A 435 28.63 -3.35 8.40
C ASP A 435 27.36 -2.56 8.74
N TRP A 436 26.46 -2.38 7.78
CA TRP A 436 25.20 -1.62 7.86
C TRP A 436 25.37 -0.13 8.22
N THR A 437 26.56 0.47 8.06
CA THR A 437 26.78 1.90 8.34
C THR A 437 26.48 2.81 7.15
N ALA A 438 26.31 2.23 5.97
CA ALA A 438 25.91 2.91 4.75
C ALA A 438 24.96 2.05 3.92
N GLY A 439 24.27 2.65 2.98
CA GLY A 439 23.46 1.95 2.00
C GLY A 439 23.18 2.80 0.76
N LYS A 440 22.66 2.17 -0.29
CA LYS A 440 22.27 2.83 -1.53
C LYS A 440 20.88 2.38 -1.94
N VAL A 441 19.97 3.33 -2.20
CA VAL A 441 18.70 3.02 -2.87
C VAL A 441 19.04 2.58 -4.29
N VAL A 442 18.85 1.29 -4.56
CA VAL A 442 19.13 0.67 -5.86
C VAL A 442 17.87 0.54 -6.70
N GLN A 443 16.69 0.59 -6.08
CA GLN A 443 15.41 0.48 -6.79
C GLN A 443 14.27 1.10 -5.99
N ARG A 444 13.28 1.65 -6.71
CA ARG A 444 12.00 2.08 -6.16
C ARG A 444 10.89 1.34 -6.89
N LEU A 445 10.13 0.56 -6.14
CA LEU A 445 9.05 -0.25 -6.66
C LEU A 445 7.72 0.45 -6.36
N ARG A 446 6.98 0.77 -7.43
CA ARG A 446 5.66 1.40 -7.36
C ARG A 446 4.68 0.57 -8.17
N ASP A 447 3.48 0.42 -7.65
CA ASP A 447 2.34 -0.14 -8.35
C ASP A 447 1.10 0.60 -7.86
N PRO A 448 0.15 0.98 -8.73
CA PRO A 448 -1.09 1.65 -8.31
C PRO A 448 -1.92 0.88 -7.28
N ARG A 449 -1.68 -0.42 -7.10
CA ARG A 449 -2.32 -1.23 -6.06
C ARG A 449 -1.68 -1.08 -4.68
N LEU A 450 -0.50 -0.47 -4.55
CA LEU A 450 0.02 -0.05 -3.26
C LEU A 450 -0.83 1.11 -2.74
N LYS A 451 -1.52 0.89 -1.61
CA LYS A 451 -2.52 1.79 -1.03
C LYS A 451 -2.15 2.08 0.41
N TYR A 452 -1.28 3.07 0.59
CA TYR A 452 -0.67 3.45 1.87
C TYR A 452 -0.11 2.21 2.59
N PRO A 453 0.88 1.52 1.99
CA PRO A 453 1.39 0.29 2.57
C PRO A 453 2.10 0.56 3.89
N THR A 454 1.84 -0.24 4.91
CA THR A 454 2.38 -0.02 6.28
C THR A 454 3.64 -0.83 6.52
N THR A 455 3.63 -2.10 6.10
CA THR A 455 4.76 -3.00 6.28
C THR A 455 4.73 -4.15 5.28
N ALA A 456 5.75 -5.01 5.33
CA ALA A 456 5.80 -6.23 4.56
C ALA A 456 6.53 -7.35 5.31
N ALA A 457 6.47 -8.56 4.78
CA ALA A 457 7.27 -9.70 5.23
C ALA A 457 7.64 -10.60 4.06
N MET A 458 8.78 -11.28 4.12
CA MET A 458 9.15 -12.30 3.13
C MET A 458 8.31 -13.56 3.33
N ASN A 459 7.76 -14.11 2.24
CA ASN A 459 7.14 -15.43 2.25
C ASN A 459 8.12 -16.54 1.87
N GLY A 460 7.71 -17.80 2.08
CA GLY A 460 8.54 -18.97 1.77
C GLY A 460 8.87 -19.17 0.29
N GLN A 461 8.26 -18.41 -0.63
CA GLN A 461 8.54 -18.45 -2.06
C GLN A 461 9.46 -17.31 -2.53
N GLY A 462 10.02 -16.51 -1.62
CA GLY A 462 10.92 -15.42 -1.96
C GLY A 462 10.21 -14.18 -2.53
N ALA A 463 8.93 -13.99 -2.21
CA ALA A 463 8.16 -12.80 -2.54
C ALA A 463 7.84 -12.01 -1.25
N LEU A 464 7.68 -10.69 -1.38
CA LEU A 464 7.17 -9.85 -0.30
C LEU A 464 5.65 -10.00 -0.20
N MET A 465 5.15 -10.10 1.02
CA MET A 465 3.74 -9.91 1.36
C MET A 465 3.61 -8.51 1.94
N VAL A 466 3.02 -7.59 1.19
CA VAL A 466 2.93 -6.16 1.50
C VAL A 466 1.52 -5.82 1.99
N VAL A 467 1.41 -5.24 3.18
CA VAL A 467 0.13 -4.87 3.78
C VAL A 467 -0.29 -3.49 3.29
N ASN A 468 -1.46 -3.39 2.67
CA ASN A 468 -2.08 -2.11 2.35
C ASN A 468 -2.93 -1.63 3.53
N GLY A 469 -2.35 -0.81 4.39
CA GLY A 469 -3.01 -0.39 5.63
C GLY A 469 -4.00 0.76 5.47
N GLN A 470 -3.85 1.60 4.44
CA GLN A 470 -4.75 2.75 4.18
C GLN A 470 -4.97 3.64 5.42
N LEU A 471 -3.91 3.85 6.23
CA LEU A 471 -4.01 4.61 7.49
C LEU A 471 -4.40 6.09 7.23
N ASP A 472 -4.10 6.62 6.05
CA ASP A 472 -4.58 7.91 5.55
C ASP A 472 -6.11 7.99 5.40
N ARG A 473 -6.79 6.84 5.37
CA ARG A 473 -8.24 6.70 5.14
C ARG A 473 -9.01 6.29 6.40
N GLN A 474 -8.38 6.31 7.58
CA GLN A 474 -9.05 6.00 8.86
C GLN A 474 -10.21 6.94 9.21
N LYS A 475 -10.21 8.16 8.66
CA LYS A 475 -11.27 9.16 8.90
C LYS A 475 -11.99 9.51 7.60
N ALA A 476 -11.30 10.20 6.70
CA ALA A 476 -11.83 10.63 5.42
C ALA A 476 -10.68 10.80 4.40
N PRO A 477 -10.85 10.38 3.14
CA PRO A 477 -11.99 9.62 2.60
C PRO A 477 -12.07 8.20 3.19
N PRO A 478 -13.22 7.50 3.09
CA PRO A 478 -13.37 6.14 3.64
C PRO A 478 -12.39 5.16 2.97
N PRO A 479 -12.00 4.06 3.64
CA PRO A 479 -11.06 3.07 3.09
C PRO A 479 -11.60 2.42 1.81
N LEU A 480 -10.69 1.99 0.94
CA LEU A 480 -11.04 1.15 -0.21
C LEU A 480 -11.15 -0.30 0.26
N LEU A 481 -12.31 -0.90 0.04
CA LEU A 481 -12.59 -2.27 0.49
C LEU A 481 -12.54 -3.29 -0.66
N PRO A 482 -12.27 -4.57 -0.35
CA PRO A 482 -11.70 -5.02 0.93
C PRO A 482 -10.26 -4.50 1.09
N PHE A 483 -9.74 -4.54 2.32
CA PHE A 483 -8.30 -4.40 2.52
C PHE A 483 -7.58 -5.60 1.89
N ASP A 484 -6.29 -5.48 1.62
CA ASP A 484 -5.52 -6.58 1.04
C ASP A 484 -4.06 -6.62 1.48
N VAL A 485 -3.49 -7.81 1.33
CA VAL A 485 -2.05 -8.06 1.35
C VAL A 485 -1.63 -8.45 -0.05
N LEU A 486 -0.75 -7.66 -0.66
CA LEU A 486 -0.22 -7.93 -1.99
C LEU A 486 0.95 -8.90 -1.91
N LYS A 487 0.98 -9.88 -2.82
CA LYS A 487 2.17 -10.69 -3.07
C LYS A 487 2.99 -10.00 -4.14
N VAL A 488 4.16 -9.50 -3.78
CA VAL A 488 5.08 -8.76 -4.63
C VAL A 488 6.32 -9.60 -4.91
N GLY A 489 6.49 -9.98 -6.18
CA GLY A 489 7.71 -10.62 -6.67
C GLY A 489 8.90 -9.68 -6.56
N LEU A 490 10.00 -10.20 -6.05
CA LEU A 490 11.26 -9.47 -6.07
C LEU A 490 11.86 -9.50 -7.49
N PRO A 491 12.26 -8.36 -8.05
CA PRO A 491 12.97 -8.32 -9.31
C PRO A 491 14.32 -9.03 -9.14
N ARG A 492 14.58 -9.99 -10.03
CA ARG A 492 15.83 -10.76 -10.07
C ARG A 492 16.94 -9.96 -10.72
#